data_AF-A0A3N9W7C0-F1
#
_entry.id   AF-A0A3N9W7C0-F1
#
_cell.length_a   1.000
_cell.length_b   1.000
_cell.length_c   1.000
_cell.angle_alpha   90.00
_cell.angle_beta   90.00
_cell.angle_gamma   90.00
#
_symmetry.space_group_name_H-M   'P 1'
#
loop_
_entity.id
_entity.type
_entity.pdbx_description
1 polymer ?
#
loop_
_entity_poly.entity_id
_entity_poly.type
_entity_poly.pdbx_seq_one_letter_code
_entity_poly.pdbx_strand_id
1 'polypeptide(L)'
;PRNADWAAPPGVTFADWLDGALPHSPTTDDLDYHVSTLFPPVRPRGYLELRYLDAQPDRDWTLPLAVLTALFSDPGTVREAYTVATPVAHRWSAAARHGLADPALAAAAAALLDLSLTALPRLELPTSTHDEIQRGVRRRLAATERRDQ
;
A
#
# COMPACT_ATOMS: atom_id res chain seq x y z
N PRO A 1 32.42 -24.06 -11.27
CA PRO A 1 31.49 -22.97 -11.71
C PRO A 1 32.02 -21.62 -11.23
N ARG A 2 32.47 -20.77 -12.14
CA ARG A 2 32.89 -19.40 -11.83
C ARG A 2 31.71 -18.69 -11.16
N ASN A 3 31.94 -18.06 -10.01
CA ASN A 3 30.99 -17.13 -9.39
C ASN A 3 30.58 -16.12 -10.47
N ALA A 4 29.34 -16.21 -10.94
CA ALA A 4 28.78 -15.17 -11.79
C ALA A 4 28.73 -13.90 -10.95
N ASP A 5 29.40 -12.87 -11.42
CA ASP A 5 29.32 -11.53 -10.85
C ASP A 5 27.90 -11.02 -11.12
N TRP A 6 27.10 -10.86 -10.06
CA TRP A 6 25.72 -10.38 -10.13
C TRP A 6 25.63 -8.85 -10.09
N ALA A 7 26.77 -8.15 -10.16
CA ALA A 7 26.78 -6.69 -10.17
C ALA A 7 26.14 -6.15 -11.46
N ALA A 8 25.13 -5.30 -11.30
CA ALA A 8 24.60 -4.52 -12.42
C ALA A 8 25.65 -3.50 -12.89
N PRO A 9 25.85 -3.31 -14.21
CA PRO A 9 26.74 -2.27 -14.74
C PRO A 9 26.33 -0.88 -14.23
N PRO A 10 27.28 -0.07 -13.70
CA PRO A 10 26.93 1.24 -13.18
C PRO A 10 26.46 2.18 -14.29
N GLY A 11 25.38 2.92 -14.03
CA GLY A 11 24.91 4.01 -14.91
C GLY A 11 24.18 3.56 -16.18
N VAL A 12 23.88 2.28 -16.35
CA VAL A 12 23.10 1.75 -17.48
C VAL A 12 21.68 1.49 -17.02
N THR A 13 20.69 2.12 -17.65
CA THR A 13 19.28 1.81 -17.41
C THR A 13 18.86 0.56 -18.20
N PHE A 14 17.74 -0.07 -17.82
CA PHE A 14 17.19 -1.18 -18.60
C PHE A 14 16.80 -0.76 -20.02
N ALA A 15 16.38 0.50 -20.20
CA ALA A 15 16.08 1.07 -21.52
C ALA A 15 17.35 1.18 -22.38
N ASP A 16 18.46 1.68 -21.82
CA ASP A 16 19.74 1.73 -22.52
C ASP A 16 20.19 0.33 -22.96
N TRP A 17 19.96 -0.69 -22.12
CA TRP A 17 20.29 -2.07 -22.44
C TRP A 17 19.43 -2.61 -23.61
N LEU A 18 18.12 -2.33 -23.61
CA LEU A 18 17.24 -2.62 -24.75
C LEU A 18 17.73 -1.95 -26.04
N ASP A 19 18.26 -0.74 -25.94
CA ASP A 19 18.79 0.04 -27.07
C ASP A 19 20.23 -0.36 -27.48
N GLY A 20 20.80 -1.39 -26.84
CA GLY A 20 22.09 -1.98 -27.23
C GLY A 20 23.32 -1.41 -26.52
N ALA A 21 23.15 -0.75 -25.37
CA ALA A 21 24.28 -0.24 -24.59
C ALA A 21 25.20 -1.33 -23.99
N LEU A 22 24.77 -2.60 -23.99
CA LEU A 22 25.55 -3.75 -23.52
C LEU A 22 25.72 -4.82 -24.62
N PRO A 23 26.77 -5.67 -24.55
CA PRO A 23 27.11 -6.62 -25.62
C PRO A 23 26.06 -7.68 -25.98
N HIS A 24 25.13 -7.99 -25.05
CA HIS A 24 24.04 -8.95 -25.26
C HIS A 24 22.73 -8.20 -25.10
N SER A 25 21.68 -8.53 -25.83
CA SER A 25 20.33 -8.00 -25.55
C SER A 25 19.77 -8.62 -24.27
N PRO A 26 18.93 -7.89 -23.50
CA PRO A 26 18.31 -8.43 -22.30
C PRO A 26 17.29 -9.52 -22.65
N THR A 27 17.13 -10.46 -21.71
CA THR A 27 16.11 -11.50 -21.73
C THR A 27 14.92 -11.12 -20.83
N THR A 28 13.87 -11.95 -20.84
CA THR A 28 12.76 -11.81 -19.87
C THR A 28 13.22 -12.08 -18.44
N ASP A 29 14.20 -12.96 -18.22
CA ASP A 29 14.76 -13.23 -16.90
C ASP A 29 15.48 -11.99 -16.35
N ASP A 30 16.16 -11.25 -17.23
CA ASP A 30 16.81 -9.98 -16.89
C ASP A 30 15.79 -8.90 -16.53
N LEU A 31 14.65 -8.86 -17.22
CA LEU A 31 13.54 -7.96 -16.88
C LEU A 31 12.93 -8.32 -15.53
N ASP A 32 12.68 -9.60 -15.27
CA ASP A 32 12.16 -10.08 -13.99
C ASP A 32 13.11 -9.75 -12.83
N TYR A 33 14.42 -9.92 -13.07
CA TYR A 33 15.46 -9.51 -12.13
C TYR A 33 15.45 -8.00 -11.92
N HIS A 34 15.47 -7.19 -12.99
CA HIS A 34 15.42 -5.72 -12.89
C HIS A 34 14.22 -5.24 -12.07
N VAL A 35 13.02 -5.77 -12.36
CA VAL A 35 11.80 -5.43 -11.63
C VAL A 35 11.88 -5.85 -10.16
N SER A 36 12.69 -6.86 -9.80
CA SER A 36 12.96 -7.25 -8.40
C SER A 36 13.82 -6.26 -7.63
N THR A 37 14.64 -5.48 -8.33
CA THR A 37 15.46 -4.43 -7.74
C THR A 37 14.69 -3.12 -7.51
N LEU A 38 13.46 -3.02 -8.03
CA LEU A 38 12.58 -1.89 -7.76
C LEU A 38 11.84 -2.08 -6.43
N PHE A 39 11.83 -1.04 -5.61
CA PHE A 39 11.15 -1.00 -4.31
C PHE A 39 10.02 0.05 -4.29
N PRO A 40 9.04 0.00 -5.22
CA PRO A 40 7.90 0.90 -5.16
C PRO A 40 7.02 0.57 -3.95
N PRO A 41 6.25 1.55 -3.42
CA PRO A 41 5.32 1.30 -2.32
C PRO A 41 4.25 0.26 -2.67
N VAL A 42 3.84 0.19 -3.95
CA VAL A 42 2.94 -0.84 -4.48
C VAL A 42 3.59 -1.48 -5.70
N ARG A 43 3.68 -2.81 -5.72
CA ARG A 43 4.28 -3.55 -6.84
C ARG A 43 3.22 -4.38 -7.59
N PRO A 44 3.16 -4.28 -8.93
CA PRO A 44 2.29 -5.12 -9.74
C PRO A 44 2.97 -6.45 -10.09
N ARG A 45 2.33 -7.59 -9.78
CA ARG A 45 2.81 -8.96 -10.10
C ARG A 45 1.70 -9.90 -10.65
N GLY A 46 0.60 -9.34 -11.16
CA GLY A 46 -0.66 -10.06 -11.38
C GLY A 46 -1.61 -10.01 -10.17
N TYR A 47 -1.07 -9.58 -9.03
CA TYR A 47 -1.75 -9.06 -7.85
C TYR A 47 -1.02 -7.77 -7.41
N LEU A 48 -1.54 -7.09 -6.38
CA LEU A 48 -0.90 -5.93 -5.77
C LEU A 48 -0.14 -6.34 -4.52
N GLU A 49 1.16 -6.06 -4.47
CA GLU A 49 1.97 -6.14 -3.25
C GLU A 49 2.05 -4.76 -2.60
N LEU A 50 1.49 -4.60 -1.41
CA LEU A 50 1.63 -3.37 -0.62
C LEU A 50 2.84 -3.50 0.30
N ARG A 51 3.84 -2.63 0.11
CA ARG A 51 5.18 -2.74 0.73
C ARG A 51 5.51 -1.61 1.69
N TYR A 52 4.51 -0.85 2.12
CA TYR A 52 4.67 0.32 2.99
C TYR A 52 4.00 0.17 4.36
N LEU A 53 3.42 -0.99 4.67
CA LEU A 53 2.82 -1.23 5.98
C LEU A 53 3.89 -1.66 6.99
N ASP A 54 4.01 -0.90 8.07
CA ASP A 54 4.86 -1.26 9.21
C ASP A 54 4.29 -2.47 9.96
N ALA A 55 5.19 -3.25 10.56
CA ALA A 55 4.82 -4.36 11.43
C ALA A 55 3.89 -3.88 12.55
N GLN A 56 2.77 -4.58 12.74
CA GLN A 56 1.80 -4.29 13.79
C GLN A 56 2.02 -5.22 14.99
N PRO A 57 1.72 -4.77 16.22
CA PRO A 57 1.83 -5.60 17.41
C PRO A 57 0.78 -6.72 17.41
N ASP A 58 1.14 -7.87 18.00
CA ASP A 58 0.22 -8.99 18.28
C ASP A 58 -0.71 -9.37 17.11
N ARG A 59 -2.03 -9.24 17.30
CA ARG A 59 -3.06 -9.56 16.31
C ARG A 59 -3.53 -8.34 15.51
N ASP A 60 -2.99 -7.15 15.79
CA ASP A 60 -3.41 -5.91 15.14
C ASP A 60 -3.02 -5.87 13.65
N TRP A 61 -2.16 -6.77 13.16
CA TRP A 61 -1.84 -6.89 11.73
C TRP A 61 -3.08 -7.18 10.87
N THR A 62 -4.13 -7.78 11.45
CA THR A 62 -5.39 -8.07 10.76
C THR A 62 -6.18 -6.80 10.43
N LEU A 63 -6.01 -5.72 11.19
CA LEU A 63 -6.74 -4.47 11.01
C LEU A 63 -6.42 -3.76 9.70
N PRO A 64 -5.16 -3.41 9.37
CA PRO A 64 -4.87 -2.78 8.09
C PRO A 64 -5.23 -3.68 6.91
N LEU A 65 -5.09 -5.00 7.05
CA LEU A 65 -5.51 -5.96 6.03
C LEU A 65 -7.03 -5.92 5.80
N ALA A 66 -7.85 -5.93 6.85
CA ALA A 66 -9.30 -5.89 6.73
C ALA A 66 -9.77 -4.54 6.16
N VAL A 67 -9.17 -3.42 6.59
CA VAL A 67 -9.46 -2.08 6.05
C VAL A 67 -9.18 -2.04 4.55
N LEU A 68 -7.99 -2.48 4.11
CA LEU A 68 -7.64 -2.50 2.69
C LEU A 68 -8.55 -3.43 1.89
N THR A 69 -8.80 -4.64 2.39
CA THR A 69 -9.70 -5.60 1.73
C THR A 69 -11.10 -5.02 1.58
N ALA A 70 -11.62 -4.32 2.60
CA ALA A 70 -12.91 -3.65 2.53
C ALA A 70 -12.92 -2.52 1.49
N LEU A 71 -11.87 -1.68 1.44
CA LEU A 71 -11.75 -0.59 0.47
C LEU A 71 -11.59 -1.09 -0.98
N PHE A 72 -11.03 -2.29 -1.18
CA PHE A 72 -10.90 -2.95 -2.48
C PHE A 72 -12.05 -3.92 -2.81
N SER A 73 -13.08 -3.99 -1.96
CA SER A 73 -14.13 -5.03 -2.07
C SER A 73 -14.99 -4.92 -3.33
N ASP A 74 -15.20 -3.70 -3.86
CA ASP A 74 -15.95 -3.48 -5.09
C ASP A 74 -15.51 -2.20 -5.83
N PRO A 75 -15.78 -2.07 -7.14
CA PRO A 75 -15.35 -0.93 -7.94
C PRO A 75 -15.88 0.43 -7.47
N GLY A 76 -17.06 0.47 -6.84
CA GLY A 76 -17.66 1.68 -6.29
C GLY A 76 -16.90 2.15 -5.05
N THR A 77 -16.68 1.24 -4.09
CA THR A 77 -15.87 1.53 -2.90
C THR A 77 -14.45 1.98 -3.26
N VAL A 78 -13.83 1.35 -4.27
CA VAL A 78 -12.50 1.77 -4.78
C VAL A 78 -12.54 3.20 -5.35
N ARG A 79 -13.60 3.56 -6.09
CA ARG A 79 -13.75 4.91 -6.66
C ARG A 79 -13.86 5.97 -5.57
N GLU A 80 -14.62 5.67 -4.53
CA GLU A 80 -14.83 6.56 -3.39
C GLU A 80 -13.54 6.71 -2.59
N ALA A 81 -12.87 5.60 -2.27
CA ALA A 81 -11.55 5.60 -1.62
C ALA A 81 -10.51 6.41 -2.42
N TYR A 82 -10.49 6.24 -3.74
CA TYR A 82 -9.64 7.03 -4.63
C TYR A 82 -9.95 8.53 -4.55
N THR A 83 -11.23 8.90 -4.53
CA THR A 83 -11.68 10.29 -4.43
C THR A 83 -11.24 10.92 -3.10
N VAL A 84 -11.41 10.20 -1.99
CA VAL A 84 -10.98 10.63 -0.66
C VAL A 84 -9.46 10.78 -0.57
N ALA A 85 -8.69 9.86 -1.16
CA ALA A 85 -7.23 9.85 -1.07
C ALA A 85 -6.54 10.83 -2.03
N THR A 86 -7.17 11.16 -3.17
CA THR A 86 -6.56 11.98 -4.23
C THR A 86 -6.00 13.34 -3.73
N PRO A 87 -6.73 14.13 -2.92
CA PRO A 87 -6.23 15.43 -2.44
C PRO A 87 -4.93 15.34 -1.62
N VAL A 88 -4.64 14.18 -1.02
CA VAL A 88 -3.46 13.96 -0.17
C VAL A 88 -2.43 13.01 -0.77
N ALA A 89 -2.62 12.54 -2.02
CA ALA A 89 -1.75 11.54 -2.65
C ALA A 89 -0.28 11.97 -2.76
N HIS A 90 -0.02 13.28 -2.87
CA HIS A 90 1.33 13.84 -2.95
C HIS A 90 2.02 14.01 -1.58
N ARG A 91 1.32 13.71 -0.47
CA ARG A 91 1.77 14.01 0.90
C ARG A 91 2.53 12.86 1.57
N TRP A 92 3.12 11.94 0.81
CA TRP A 92 3.82 10.76 1.35
C TRP A 92 4.83 11.11 2.46
N SER A 93 5.72 12.07 2.21
CA SER A 93 6.72 12.48 3.20
C SER A 93 6.11 13.15 4.44
N ALA A 94 5.00 13.89 4.29
CA ALA A 94 4.29 14.48 5.41
C ALA A 94 3.58 13.39 6.24
N ALA A 95 3.00 12.38 5.59
CA ALA A 95 2.39 11.23 6.26
C ALA A 95 3.42 10.47 7.11
N ALA A 96 4.63 10.24 6.59
CA ALA A 96 5.68 9.57 7.34
C ALA A 96 6.20 10.40 8.54
N ARG A 97 6.22 11.73 8.45
CA ARG A 97 6.77 12.62 9.50
C ARG A 97 5.75 13.03 10.55
N HIS A 98 4.53 13.31 10.13
CA HIS A 98 3.49 13.94 10.93
C HIS A 98 2.28 13.03 11.17
N GLY A 99 2.06 12.04 10.29
CA GLY A 99 0.90 11.15 10.37
C GLY A 99 -0.40 11.94 10.48
N LEU A 100 -1.23 11.57 11.47
CA LEU A 100 -2.51 12.22 11.76
C LEU A 100 -2.39 13.60 12.44
N ALA A 101 -1.18 14.15 12.63
CA ALA A 101 -1.01 15.54 13.03
C ALA A 101 -1.13 16.52 11.85
N ASP A 102 -1.09 16.04 10.60
CA ASP A 102 -1.46 16.82 9.42
C ASP A 102 -3.00 16.75 9.25
N PRO A 103 -3.73 17.88 9.30
CA PRO A 103 -5.19 17.86 9.29
C PRO A 103 -5.80 17.30 8.00
N ALA A 104 -5.14 17.49 6.85
CA ALA A 104 -5.64 16.95 5.59
C ALA A 104 -5.51 15.41 5.56
N LEU A 105 -4.40 14.89 6.10
CA LEU A 105 -4.21 13.44 6.25
C LEU A 105 -5.15 12.84 7.31
N ALA A 106 -5.40 13.54 8.42
CA ALA A 106 -6.36 13.11 9.44
C ALA A 106 -7.77 12.99 8.87
N ALA A 107 -8.25 14.03 8.17
CA ALA A 107 -9.56 14.03 7.53
C ALA A 107 -9.70 12.89 6.49
N ALA A 108 -8.69 12.70 5.62
CA ALA A 108 -8.70 11.62 4.64
C ALA A 108 -8.69 10.24 5.31
N ALA A 109 -7.89 10.06 6.38
CA ALA A 109 -7.84 8.82 7.13
C ALA A 109 -9.19 8.51 7.81
N ALA A 110 -9.83 9.51 8.43
CA ALA A 110 -11.15 9.34 9.04
C ALA A 110 -12.19 8.88 8.01
N ALA A 111 -12.26 9.55 6.86
CA ALA A 111 -13.18 9.20 5.78
C ALA A 111 -12.92 7.79 5.20
N LEU A 112 -11.65 7.40 5.02
CA LEU A 112 -11.30 6.04 4.56
C LEU A 112 -11.65 4.97 5.60
N LEU A 113 -11.45 5.25 6.90
CA LEU A 113 -11.81 4.32 7.97
C LEU A 113 -13.33 4.15 8.05
N ASP A 114 -14.10 5.24 7.92
CA ASP A 114 -15.56 5.18 7.89
C ASP A 114 -16.07 4.38 6.69
N LEU A 115 -15.56 4.68 5.49
CA LEU A 115 -15.86 3.92 4.27
C LEU A 115 -15.53 2.42 4.43
N SER A 116 -14.41 2.10 5.08
CA SER A 116 -14.05 0.70 5.35
C SER A 116 -15.04 0.00 6.29
N LEU A 117 -15.60 0.71 7.28
CA LEU A 117 -16.64 0.17 8.16
C LEU A 117 -17.93 -0.11 7.39
N THR A 118 -18.32 0.79 6.47
CA THR A 118 -19.48 0.59 5.60
C THR A 118 -19.29 -0.63 4.69
N ALA A 119 -18.09 -0.86 4.18
CA ALA A 119 -17.79 -1.97 3.28
C ALA A 119 -17.48 -3.30 4.01
N LEU A 120 -17.11 -3.26 5.30
CA LEU A 120 -16.68 -4.43 6.08
C LEU A 120 -17.64 -5.63 6.03
N PRO A 121 -18.98 -5.47 6.07
CA PRO A 121 -19.90 -6.61 6.00
C PRO A 121 -19.75 -7.45 4.73
N ARG A 122 -19.24 -6.89 3.63
CA ARG A 122 -19.02 -7.60 2.36
C ARG A 122 -17.91 -8.66 2.43
N LEU A 123 -17.06 -8.58 3.45
CA LEU A 123 -15.97 -9.54 3.63
C LEU A 123 -16.44 -10.88 4.21
N GLU A 124 -17.70 -10.97 4.64
CA GLU A 124 -18.32 -12.20 5.17
C GLU A 124 -17.47 -12.88 6.27
N LEU A 125 -16.79 -12.06 7.08
CA LEU A 125 -15.91 -12.55 8.14
C LEU A 125 -16.72 -13.27 9.23
N PRO A 126 -16.12 -14.25 9.92
CA PRO A 126 -16.72 -14.83 11.13
C PRO A 126 -17.08 -13.71 12.13
N THR A 127 -18.24 -13.82 12.79
CA THR A 127 -18.78 -12.76 13.67
C THR A 127 -17.76 -12.25 14.68
N SER A 128 -17.00 -13.14 15.32
CA SER A 128 -15.96 -12.74 16.28
C SER A 128 -14.87 -11.87 15.65
N THR A 129 -14.45 -12.20 14.43
CA THR A 129 -13.44 -11.45 13.68
C THR A 129 -14.00 -10.12 13.18
N HIS A 130 -15.23 -10.13 12.62
CA HIS A 130 -15.92 -8.92 12.22
C HIS A 130 -16.02 -7.92 13.37
N ASP A 131 -16.45 -8.37 14.54
CA ASP A 131 -16.62 -7.51 15.71
C ASP A 131 -15.28 -6.99 16.26
N GLU A 132 -14.23 -7.81 16.21
CA GLU A 132 -12.88 -7.39 16.58
C GLU A 132 -12.36 -6.29 15.66
N ILE A 133 -12.47 -6.48 14.34
CA ILE A 133 -12.08 -5.48 13.33
C ILE A 133 -12.91 -4.21 13.48
N GLN A 134 -14.24 -4.32 13.57
CA GLN A 134 -15.13 -3.17 13.72
C GLN A 134 -14.77 -2.34 14.96
N ARG A 135 -14.53 -2.99 16.11
CA ARG A 135 -14.07 -2.28 17.31
C ARG A 135 -12.71 -1.63 17.12
N GLY A 136 -11.76 -2.32 16.49
CA GLY A 136 -10.41 -1.81 16.24
C GLY A 136 -10.38 -0.59 15.33
N VAL A 137 -11.19 -0.60 14.26
CA VAL A 137 -11.33 0.51 13.33
C VAL A 137 -12.04 1.70 14.00
N ARG A 138 -13.14 1.48 14.72
CA ARG A 138 -13.83 2.56 15.46
C ARG A 138 -12.95 3.23 16.51
N ARG A 139 -12.11 2.47 17.22
CA ARG A 139 -11.12 3.04 18.16
C ARG A 139 -10.14 3.98 17.47
N ARG A 140 -9.67 3.61 16.27
CA ARG A 140 -8.73 4.43 15.47
C ARG A 140 -9.43 5.66 14.91
N LEU A 141 -10.65 5.53 14.39
CA LEU A 141 -11.47 6.66 13.92
C LEU A 141 -11.66 7.71 15.04
N ALA A 142 -12.09 7.27 16.22
CA ALA A 142 -12.27 8.17 17.38
C ALA A 142 -10.95 8.81 17.84
N ALA A 143 -9.80 8.16 17.61
CA ALA A 143 -8.48 8.74 17.92
C ALA A 143 -8.06 9.79 16.89
N THR A 144 -8.49 9.65 15.63
CA THR A 144 -8.31 10.67 14.58
C THR A 144 -9.16 11.90 14.88
N GLU A 145 -10.46 11.74 15.15
CA GLU A 145 -11.40 12.86 15.38
C GLU A 145 -11.05 13.70 16.62
N ARG A 146 -10.54 13.08 17.68
CA ARG A 146 -10.10 13.80 18.90
C ARG A 146 -8.89 14.73 18.67
N ARG A 147 -8.20 14.61 17.53
CA ARG A 147 -7.04 15.45 17.19
C ARG A 147 -7.41 16.63 16.29
N ASP A 148 -8.60 16.60 15.66
CA ASP A 148 -9.15 17.68 14.84
C ASP A 148 -9.94 18.72 15.69
N GLN A 149 -10.18 18.43 16.98
CA GLN A 149 -10.77 19.34 17.98
C GLN A 149 -9.69 20.00 18.82
#